data_AF-A0AAV4PHK3-F1
#
_entry.id   AF-A0AAV4PHK3-F1
#
_cell.length_a   1.000
_cell.length_b   1.000
_cell.length_c   1.000
_cell.angle_alpha   90.00
_cell.angle_beta   90.00
_cell.angle_gamma   90.00
#
_symmetry.space_group_name_H-M   'P 1'
#
loop_
_entity.id
_entity.type
_entity.pdbx_description
1 polymer ?
#
loop_
_entity_poly.entity_id
_entity_poly.type
_entity_poly.pdbx_seq_one_letter_code
_entity_poly.pdbx_strand_id
1 'polypeptide(L)' 'CLWMKTMLLISMGSMWGYKINASPDPYTFIPVDKSHKSEVQSYELTSLNRFTEYSFIIQAYNKRGAGPI' A
#
# COMPACT_ATOMS: atom_id res chain seq x y z
N CYS A 1 10.21 16.29 -13.24
CA CYS A 1 10.72 14.96 -13.60
C CYS A 1 9.56 13.97 -13.54
N LEU A 2 9.37 13.19 -14.59
CA LEU A 2 8.11 12.57 -15.00
C LEU A 2 7.86 11.17 -14.37
N TRP A 3 7.92 11.07 -13.04
CA TRP A 3 7.69 9.81 -12.32
C TRP A 3 6.96 10.20 -11.03
N MET A 4 5.63 10.24 -10.95
CA MET A 4 4.76 9.09 -10.70
C MET A 4 3.35 9.42 -11.18
N LYS A 5 3.20 9.58 -12.50
CA LYS A 5 1.88 9.75 -13.13
C LYS A 5 1.31 8.38 -13.51
N THR A 6 1.17 7.48 -12.54
CA THR A 6 0.36 6.26 -12.65
C THR A 6 -0.89 6.42 -11.81
N MET A 7 -1.73 7.31 -12.32
CA MET A 7 -3.19 7.32 -12.17
C MET A 7 -3.73 6.00 -12.71
N LEU A 8 -3.64 4.91 -11.94
CA LEU A 8 -4.23 3.62 -12.25
C LEU A 8 -5.41 3.38 -11.29
N LEU A 9 -6.59 3.82 -11.75
CA LEU A 9 -7.90 3.27 -11.39
C LEU A 9 -8.25 3.24 -9.89
N ILE A 10 -8.58 4.40 -9.33
CA ILE A 10 -9.18 4.57 -7.99
C ILE A 10 -10.65 4.06 -7.95
N SER A 11 -11.08 3.17 -8.86
CA SER A 11 -12.43 2.56 -8.83
C SER A 11 -12.49 1.30 -7.96
N MET A 12 -11.34 0.72 -7.63
CA MET A 12 -11.16 -0.56 -6.92
C MET A 12 -10.30 -0.32 -5.67
N GLY A 13 -10.41 -1.12 -4.60
CA GLY A 13 -9.74 -0.81 -3.33
C GLY A 13 -8.22 -0.96 -3.43
N SER A 14 -7.48 -0.48 -2.43
CA SER A 14 -6.02 -0.68 -2.34
C SER A 14 -5.65 -1.23 -0.98
N MET A 15 -4.59 -2.04 -0.95
CA MET A 15 -3.96 -2.54 0.28
C MET A 15 -2.53 -2.01 0.34
N TRP A 16 -2.11 -1.59 1.54
CA TRP A 16 -0.75 -1.12 1.80
C TRP A 16 0.02 -2.26 2.46
N GLY A 17 1.08 -2.73 1.80
CA GLY A 17 1.96 -3.77 2.32
C GLY A 17 3.22 -3.18 2.91
N TYR A 18 3.66 -3.66 4.08
CA TYR A 18 4.96 -3.32 4.64
C TYR A 18 5.67 -4.53 5.25
N LYS A 19 7.00 -4.52 5.25
CA LYS A 19 7.84 -5.49 5.95
C LYS A 19 9.22 -4.91 6.27
N ILE A 20 9.95 -5.55 7.17
CA ILE A 20 11.39 -5.27 7.37
C ILE A 20 12.14 -5.66 6.09
N ASN A 21 12.97 -4.76 5.57
CA ASN A 21 13.59 -4.90 4.26
C ASN A 21 14.42 -6.19 4.12
N ALA A 22 15.23 -6.48 5.14
CA ALA A 22 16.06 -7.68 5.19
C ALA A 22 15.30 -8.95 5.63
N SER A 23 14.02 -8.86 6.00
CA SER A 23 13.27 -10.02 6.49
C SER A 23 12.80 -10.91 5.32
N PRO A 24 12.92 -12.25 5.46
CA PRO A 24 12.29 -13.20 4.55
C PRO A 24 10.77 -13.26 4.72
N ASP A 25 10.22 -12.65 5.77
CA ASP A 25 8.79 -12.66 6.04
C ASP A 25 7.99 -11.99 4.91
N PRO A 26 6.74 -12.43 4.68
CA PRO A 26 5.83 -11.80 3.73
C PRO A 26 5.46 -10.38 4.17
N TYR A 27 4.89 -9.62 3.23
CA TYR A 27 4.32 -8.30 3.54
C TYR A 27 3.09 -8.42 4.44
N THR A 28 3.01 -7.55 5.45
CA THR A 28 1.78 -7.31 6.21
C THR A 28 0.93 -6.33 5.45
N PHE A 29 -0.30 -6.71 5.10
CA PHE A 29 -1.22 -5.88 4.34
C PHE A 29 -2.28 -5.22 5.22
N ILE A 30 -2.47 -3.92 5.01
CA ILE A 30 -3.52 -3.12 5.64
C ILE A 30 -4.54 -2.74 4.55
N PRO A 31 -5.83 -3.09 4.72
CA PRO A 31 -6.86 -2.63 3.80
C PRO A 31 -7.04 -1.11 3.94
N VAL A 32 -7.16 -0.42 2.82
CA VAL A 32 -7.50 1.00 2.84
C VAL A 32 -9.00 1.17 2.63
N ASP A 33 -9.64 1.75 3.64
CA ASP A 33 -11.05 2.08 3.58
C ASP A 33 -11.29 3.25 2.63
N LYS A 34 -12.23 3.08 1.70
CA LYS A 34 -12.70 4.13 0.79
C LYS A 34 -13.65 5.10 1.47
N SER A 35 -13.43 5.45 2.74
CA SER A 35 -14.39 6.25 3.50
C SER A 35 -14.53 7.69 2.98
N HIS A 36 -13.59 8.15 2.14
CA HIS A 36 -13.65 9.48 1.55
C HIS A 36 -13.52 9.44 0.03
N LYS A 37 -14.37 10.20 -0.68
CA LYS A 37 -14.29 10.52 -2.12
C LYS A 37 -13.03 11.36 -2.46
N SER A 38 -11.97 11.26 -1.67
CA SER A 38 -10.71 11.94 -1.91
C SER A 38 -9.87 11.09 -2.86
N GLU A 39 -9.30 11.75 -3.87
CA GLU A 39 -8.35 11.15 -4.82
C GLU A 39 -7.04 10.74 -4.13
N VAL A 40 -6.72 11.39 -3.01
CA VAL A 40 -5.54 11.10 -2.18
C VAL A 40 -5.97 10.40 -0.90
N GLN A 41 -5.35 9.25 -0.63
CA GLN A 41 -5.48 8.49 0.61
C GLN A 41 -4.12 8.43 1.30
N SER A 42 -4.11 8.73 2.60
CA SER A 42 -2.93 8.64 3.45
C SER A 42 -3.17 7.68 4.59
N TYR A 43 -2.15 6.89 4.93
CA TYR A 43 -2.16 6.00 6.08
C TYR A 43 -0.94 6.29 6.96
N GLU A 44 -1.18 6.50 8.25
CA GLU A 44 -0.13 6.73 9.24
C GLU A 44 0.21 5.42 9.96
N LEU A 45 1.44 4.94 9.78
CA LEU A 45 1.94 3.73 10.41
C LEU A 45 2.76 4.08 11.66
N THR A 46 2.21 3.82 12.84
CA THR A 46 2.72 4.37 14.12
C THR A 46 3.57 3.41 14.95
N SER A 47 3.62 2.12 14.60
CA SER A 47 4.29 1.07 15.40
C SER A 47 5.51 0.46 14.70
N LEU A 48 6.41 1.30 14.22
CA LEU A 48 7.66 0.87 13.58
C LEU A 48 8.83 0.83 14.58
N ASN A 49 9.66 -0.21 14.47
CA ASN A 49 10.92 -0.26 15.21
C ASN A 49 11.89 0.83 14.72
N ARG A 50 12.54 1.51 15.67
CA ARG A 50 13.58 2.51 15.37
C ARG A 50 14.78 1.87 14.68
N PHE A 51 15.48 2.64 13.85
CA PHE A 51 16.69 2.23 13.12
C PHE A 51 16.52 0.95 12.29
N THR A 52 15.29 0.68 11.86
CA THR A 52 14.95 -0.49 11.05
C THR A 52 14.51 -0.02 9.68
N GLU A 53 15.08 -0.61 8.63
CA GLU A 53 14.68 -0.33 7.25
C GLU A 53 13.45 -1.15 6.86
N TYR A 54 12.49 -0.51 6.22
CA TYR A 54 11.24 -1.13 5.79
C TYR A 54 11.07 -1.00 4.28
N SER A 55 10.49 -2.03 3.66
CA SER A 55 9.98 -1.98 2.29
C SER A 55 8.47 -1.77 2.31
N PHE A 56 7.98 -0.94 1.40
CA PHE A 56 6.55 -0.66 1.24
C PHE A 56 6.09 -1.01 -0.18
N ILE A 57 4.88 -1.56 -0.29
CA ILE A 57 4.21 -1.86 -1.56
C ILE A 57 2.75 -1.43 -1.50
N ILE A 58 2.16 -1.18 -2.66
CA ILE A 58 0.72 -0.93 -2.79
C ILE A 58 0.17 -1.94 -3.79
N GLN A 59 -0.84 -2.69 -3.38
CA GLN A 59 -1.52 -3.65 -4.22
C GLN A 59 -2.97 -3.22 -4.44
N ALA A 60 -3.36 -3.02 -5.68
CA ALA A 60 -4.76 -2.77 -6.04
C ALA A 60 -5.57 -4.06 -5.93
N TYR A 61 -6.82 -3.99 -5.45
CA TYR A 61 -7.71 -5.15 -5.37
C TYR A 61 -9.14 -4.80 -5.77
N ASN A 62 -9.86 -5.79 -6.31
CA ASN A 62 -11.27 -5.65 -6.66
C ASN A 62 -12.04 -6.93 -6.34
N LYS A 63 -13.33 -6.99 -6.73
CA LYS A 63 -14.18 -8.17 -6.50
C LYS A 63 -13.67 -9.47 -7.13
N ARG A 64 -12.77 -9.39 -8.12
CA ARG A 64 -12.11 -10.55 -8.75
C ARG A 64 -10.83 -10.97 -8.02
N GLY A 65 -10.28 -10.14 -7.15
CA GLY A 65 -9.07 -10.41 -6.39
C GLY A 65 -8.05 -9.29 -6.44
N ALA A 66 -6.84 -9.59 -5.96
CA ALA A 66 -5.71 -8.67 -5.92
C ALA A 66 -4.93 -8.67 -7.24
N GLY A 67 -4.43 -7.50 -7.64
CA GLY A 67 -3.54 -7.33 -8.79
C GLY A 67 -2.10 -7.76 -8.49
N PRO A 68 -1.18 -7.67 -9.47
CA PRO A 68 0.23 -8.01 -9.27
C PRO A 68 0.94 -7.13 -8.23
N ILE A 69 2.01 -7.67 -7.64
CA ILE A 69 2.93 -7.00 -6.71
C ILE A 69 4.29 -6.85 -7.40
#